data_AF-A0AAJ3FX54-F1
#
_entry.id   AF-A0AAJ3FX54-F1
#
_cell.length_a   1.000
_cell.length_b   1.000
_cell.length_c   1.000
_cell.angle_alpha   90.00
_cell.angle_beta   90.00
_cell.angle_gamma   90.00
#
_symmetry.space_group_name_H-M   'P 1'
#
loop_
_entity.id
_entity.type
_entity.pdbx_description
1 polymer ?
#
loop_
_entity_poly.entity_id
_entity_poly.type
_entity_poly.pdbx_seq_one_letter_code
_entity_poly.pdbx_strand_id
1 'polypeptide(L)'
;MIDQTSQFFAILTNVGAAKQANADALGVPWKLTEMGLGDANGTDPTPSAAQTSLINEWRRRPLNQLLIDPINPAVIIAEQVIPADEGGFWIREIGLYDADGDLVAVANCPPSFKPIMSQGSGRTQVVRMNFIVSSTGNITLKIDPSVVLATREYVERRILEELYKLDSKQSVRAATTANIALSGLQTIDGVSLLAGDRVLVKNQATSKDNGIYVVGVAAWQRAPDADSSAEVTSAMILSVEQGATLADTRWQLVTDGAIVLGSTSLSFQNITQGFAPLNSPALVNPTANTPALFDSTSKIATTEFVKKNSGNHAAIGGLSANTTLTSANTFGMSYMLNSATPFTVKLPLANTSPNGGVVTFTNVLTAPVTLALQGADYMTGIEGVGAGGSVILRQRDTITLSCAGSNVWYAENGSVRDIQSTSVRSLMGNYSGIKILATATALTAADTGGLCIGSSGLAGQDITLPQLSTTVSGQTIVISAGAGAFSLKPFAGDPGISVGLSVLSSLPIDVFESIVLVSNPTGWRVVSGTVLNKYSGAFSASLVASGYQKLPSGLIIQWGAAGTTNGFGTWTYPIAFPNSVFRVFASNDATASGTSMYACGVHPTSASPNVSATIASQLATGGDAIFLFAIGC
;
A
#
# COMPACT_ATOMS: atom_id res chain seq x y z
N MET A 1 -33.86 -55.90 -43.10
CA MET A 1 -33.17 -56.12 -44.38
C MET A 1 -34.25 -55.95 -45.45
N ILE A 2 -34.18 -54.87 -46.22
CA ILE A 2 -35.17 -54.42 -47.21
C ILE A 2 -34.43 -54.46 -48.54
N ASP A 3 -34.40 -55.61 -49.19
CA ASP A 3 -34.00 -55.68 -50.59
C ASP A 3 -35.23 -56.01 -51.43
N GLN A 4 -35.20 -55.65 -52.72
CA GLN A 4 -36.29 -55.97 -53.66
C GLN A 4 -36.42 -57.48 -53.94
N THR A 5 -35.57 -58.32 -53.34
CA THR A 5 -35.62 -59.78 -53.43
C THR A 5 -36.28 -60.45 -52.21
N SER A 6 -36.66 -59.65 -51.21
CA SER A 6 -37.34 -60.10 -50.00
C SER A 6 -38.83 -60.32 -50.28
N GLN A 7 -39.41 -61.38 -49.73
CA GLN A 7 -40.83 -61.70 -49.92
C GLN A 7 -41.77 -60.57 -49.46
N PHE A 8 -41.34 -59.80 -48.47
CA PHE A 8 -42.03 -58.62 -47.95
C PHE A 8 -41.09 -57.42 -47.98
N PHE A 9 -41.51 -56.35 -48.66
CA PHE A 9 -40.68 -55.18 -48.89
C PHE A 9 -41.54 -53.93 -49.06
N ALA A 10 -40.88 -52.77 -49.00
CA ALA A 10 -41.51 -51.47 -49.21
C ALA A 10 -40.79 -50.74 -50.35
N ILE A 11 -41.54 -50.06 -51.20
CA ILE A 11 -41.02 -49.20 -52.26
C ILE A 11 -41.70 -47.83 -52.25
N LEU A 12 -40.99 -46.83 -52.77
CA LEU A 12 -41.61 -45.57 -53.13
C LEU A 12 -42.47 -45.76 -54.39
N THR A 13 -43.63 -45.09 -54.42
CA THR A 13 -44.40 -44.94 -55.65
C THR A 13 -43.70 -43.94 -56.58
N ASN A 14 -44.08 -43.91 -57.86
CA ASN A 14 -43.58 -42.90 -58.80
C ASN A 14 -43.87 -41.48 -58.30
N VAL A 15 -45.02 -41.29 -57.64
CA VAL A 15 -45.40 -40.02 -56.99
C VAL A 15 -44.47 -39.71 -55.82
N GLY A 16 -44.23 -40.69 -54.94
CA GLY A 16 -43.33 -40.53 -53.80
C GLY A 16 -41.90 -40.22 -54.21
N ALA A 17 -41.34 -40.93 -55.20
CA ALA A 17 -40.00 -40.67 -55.71
C ALA A 17 -39.87 -39.28 -56.32
N ALA A 18 -40.87 -38.82 -57.08
CA ALA A 18 -40.89 -37.47 -57.66
C ALA A 18 -40.98 -36.39 -56.58
N LYS A 19 -41.83 -36.58 -55.56
CA LYS A 19 -41.96 -35.63 -54.45
C LYS A 19 -40.72 -35.59 -53.55
N GLN A 20 -40.08 -36.73 -53.32
CA GLN A 20 -38.80 -36.80 -52.62
C GLN A 20 -37.72 -35.99 -53.37
N ALA A 21 -37.57 -36.25 -54.68
CA ALA A 21 -36.60 -35.53 -55.50
C ALA A 21 -36.88 -34.02 -55.54
N ASN A 22 -38.14 -33.60 -55.56
CA ASN A 22 -38.53 -32.19 -55.52
C ASN A 22 -38.23 -31.53 -54.17
N ALA A 23 -38.50 -32.23 -53.06
CA ALA A 23 -38.16 -31.77 -51.72
C ALA A 23 -36.65 -31.59 -51.55
N ASP A 24 -35.86 -32.54 -52.06
CA ASP A 24 -34.39 -32.45 -52.08
C ASP A 24 -33.90 -31.27 -52.95
N ALA A 25 -34.46 -31.09 -54.15
CA ALA A 25 -34.05 -30.03 -55.08
C ALA A 25 -34.40 -28.60 -54.60
N LEU A 26 -35.54 -28.43 -53.93
CA LEU A 26 -36.03 -27.12 -53.50
C LEU A 26 -35.71 -26.79 -52.03
N GLY A 27 -35.14 -27.73 -51.25
CA GLY A 27 -34.89 -27.53 -49.82
C GLY A 27 -36.17 -27.43 -48.97
N VAL A 28 -37.30 -27.92 -49.47
CA VAL A 28 -38.61 -27.77 -48.83
C VAL A 28 -38.96 -29.05 -48.05
N PRO A 29 -39.51 -28.94 -46.82
CA PRO A 29 -39.79 -30.13 -46.04
C PRO A 29 -40.90 -31.02 -46.63
N TRP A 30 -40.61 -32.30 -46.89
CA TRP A 30 -41.59 -33.31 -47.26
C TRP A 30 -42.27 -33.88 -46.00
N LYS A 31 -43.60 -33.80 -45.94
CA LYS A 31 -44.40 -34.14 -44.75
C LYS A 31 -45.20 -35.42 -45.00
N LEU A 32 -44.79 -36.52 -44.38
CA LEU A 32 -45.56 -37.76 -44.30
C LEU A 32 -46.52 -37.66 -43.11
N THR A 33 -47.81 -37.91 -43.33
CA THR A 33 -48.87 -37.58 -42.36
C THR A 33 -49.63 -38.81 -41.90
N GLU A 34 -49.97 -39.73 -42.80
CA GLU A 34 -50.87 -40.85 -42.51
C GLU A 34 -50.33 -42.19 -43.01
N MET A 35 -50.75 -43.27 -42.36
CA MET A 35 -50.55 -44.63 -42.82
C MET A 35 -51.89 -45.31 -43.05
N GLY A 36 -52.06 -45.89 -44.23
CA GLY A 36 -53.20 -46.71 -44.63
C GLY A 36 -52.88 -48.19 -44.49
N LEU A 37 -53.87 -48.98 -44.10
CA LEU A 37 -53.81 -50.44 -44.01
C LEU A 37 -54.96 -51.05 -44.80
N GLY A 38 -54.66 -52.12 -45.53
CA GLY A 38 -55.63 -52.84 -46.35
C GLY A 38 -55.52 -54.35 -46.23
N ASP A 39 -56.60 -55.05 -46.62
CA ASP A 39 -56.66 -56.51 -46.68
C ASP A 39 -56.46 -57.05 -48.11
N ALA A 40 -56.24 -56.16 -49.09
CA ALA A 40 -56.05 -56.45 -50.50
C ALA A 40 -57.11 -57.40 -51.11
N ASN A 41 -58.37 -57.29 -50.66
CA ASN A 41 -59.47 -58.18 -51.06
C ASN A 41 -59.16 -59.68 -50.82
N GLY A 42 -58.35 -59.99 -49.81
CA GLY A 42 -57.95 -61.36 -49.47
C GLY A 42 -56.82 -61.95 -50.34
N THR A 43 -56.23 -61.17 -51.23
CA THR A 43 -55.08 -61.58 -52.06
C THR A 43 -53.75 -61.19 -51.43
N ASP A 44 -52.63 -61.73 -51.93
CA ASP A 44 -51.27 -61.37 -51.49
C ASP A 44 -50.64 -60.38 -52.48
N PRO A 45 -50.73 -59.07 -52.25
CA PRO A 45 -50.31 -58.07 -53.24
C PRO A 45 -48.78 -57.96 -53.30
N THR A 46 -48.26 -57.73 -54.50
CA THR A 46 -46.87 -57.30 -54.72
C THR A 46 -46.83 -55.78 -54.89
N PRO A 47 -46.08 -55.04 -54.06
CA PRO A 47 -45.96 -53.59 -54.16
C PRO A 47 -45.46 -53.16 -55.56
N SER A 48 -46.13 -52.17 -56.16
CA SER A 48 -45.79 -51.61 -57.48
C SER A 48 -45.63 -50.09 -57.41
N ALA A 49 -44.58 -49.58 -58.06
CA ALA A 49 -44.30 -48.14 -58.08
C ALA A 49 -45.40 -47.33 -58.80
N ALA A 50 -46.23 -47.97 -59.64
CA ALA A 50 -47.34 -47.33 -60.33
C ALA A 50 -48.60 -47.16 -59.46
N GLN A 51 -48.62 -47.68 -58.22
CA GLN A 51 -49.81 -47.58 -57.35
C GLN A 51 -50.05 -46.14 -56.92
N THR A 52 -51.32 -45.71 -57.00
CA THR A 52 -51.80 -44.42 -56.48
C THR A 52 -52.75 -44.59 -55.30
N SER A 53 -53.22 -45.82 -55.04
CA SER A 53 -54.03 -46.20 -53.88
C SER A 53 -53.74 -47.66 -53.48
N LEU A 54 -54.11 -48.01 -52.25
CA LEU A 54 -54.20 -49.41 -51.81
C LEU A 54 -55.34 -50.14 -52.54
N ILE A 55 -55.27 -51.46 -52.63
CA ILE A 55 -56.25 -52.30 -53.35
C ILE A 55 -57.59 -52.36 -52.60
N ASN A 56 -57.54 -52.51 -51.28
CA ASN A 56 -58.71 -52.40 -50.39
C ASN A 56 -58.30 -51.87 -49.01
N GLU A 57 -58.29 -50.54 -48.89
CA GLU A 57 -58.00 -49.85 -47.64
C GLU A 57 -59.19 -49.96 -46.68
N TRP A 58 -58.94 -50.39 -45.43
CA TRP A 58 -59.95 -50.41 -44.37
C TRP A 58 -59.63 -49.46 -43.21
N ARG A 59 -58.39 -48.95 -43.14
CA ARG A 59 -57.97 -47.99 -42.11
C ARG A 59 -56.99 -46.98 -42.68
N ARG A 60 -57.19 -45.71 -42.35
CA ARG A 60 -56.20 -44.64 -42.47
C ARG A 60 -56.20 -43.79 -41.21
N ARG A 61 -55.03 -43.56 -40.62
CA ARG A 61 -54.84 -42.73 -39.43
C ARG A 61 -53.48 -42.01 -39.49
N PRO A 62 -53.33 -40.91 -38.73
CA PRO A 62 -52.04 -40.25 -38.56
C PRO A 62 -50.95 -41.21 -38.08
N LEU A 63 -49.71 -40.92 -38.46
CA LEU A 63 -48.53 -41.64 -37.96
C LEU A 63 -48.32 -41.41 -36.46
N ASN A 64 -47.96 -42.48 -35.74
CA ASN A 64 -47.56 -42.38 -34.33
C ASN A 64 -46.09 -41.95 -34.21
N GLN A 65 -45.23 -42.42 -35.11
CA GLN A 65 -43.81 -42.09 -35.13
C GLN A 65 -43.23 -42.13 -36.55
N LEU A 66 -42.34 -41.18 -36.84
CA LEU A 66 -41.52 -41.17 -38.05
C LEU A 66 -40.07 -40.88 -37.66
N LEU A 67 -39.14 -41.78 -37.97
CA LEU A 67 -37.72 -41.66 -37.61
C LEU A 67 -36.79 -42.21 -38.70
N ILE A 68 -35.54 -41.79 -38.68
CA ILE A 68 -34.47 -42.35 -39.53
C ILE A 68 -33.83 -43.52 -38.78
N ASP A 69 -33.55 -44.62 -39.49
CA ASP A 69 -32.89 -45.78 -38.90
C ASP A 69 -31.48 -45.38 -38.39
N PRO A 70 -31.17 -45.63 -37.10
CA PRO A 70 -29.86 -45.30 -36.52
C PRO A 70 -28.67 -46.00 -37.19
N ILE A 71 -28.89 -47.14 -37.84
CA ILE A 71 -27.84 -47.96 -38.47
C ILE A 71 -27.68 -47.59 -39.96
N ASN A 72 -28.78 -47.26 -40.64
CA ASN A 72 -28.76 -46.90 -42.06
C ASN A 72 -29.54 -45.60 -42.32
N PRO A 73 -28.84 -44.45 -42.49
CA PRO A 73 -29.46 -43.15 -42.71
C PRO A 73 -30.34 -43.04 -43.97
N ALA A 74 -30.27 -44.01 -44.89
CA ALA A 74 -31.12 -44.09 -46.09
C ALA A 74 -32.46 -44.80 -45.84
N VAL A 75 -32.68 -45.39 -44.66
CA VAL A 75 -33.92 -46.07 -44.28
C VAL A 75 -34.75 -45.20 -43.36
N ILE A 76 -36.03 -45.05 -43.70
CA ILE A 76 -37.01 -44.37 -42.87
C ILE A 76 -37.95 -45.41 -42.28
N ILE A 77 -38.26 -45.24 -41.00
CA ILE A 77 -39.17 -46.09 -40.24
C ILE A 77 -40.41 -45.25 -39.90
N ALA A 78 -41.53 -45.64 -40.48
CA ALA A 78 -42.84 -45.10 -40.17
C ALA A 78 -43.65 -46.11 -39.35
N GLU A 79 -44.25 -45.67 -38.25
CA GLU A 79 -45.04 -46.51 -37.37
C GLU A 79 -46.45 -45.97 -37.14
N GLN A 80 -47.42 -46.89 -37.12
CA GLN A 80 -48.77 -46.64 -36.66
C GLN A 80 -49.17 -47.71 -35.63
N VAL A 81 -49.84 -47.28 -34.57
CA VAL A 81 -50.42 -48.15 -33.55
C VAL A 81 -51.91 -48.33 -33.82
N ILE A 82 -52.34 -49.58 -33.91
CA ILE A 82 -53.76 -49.94 -33.99
C ILE A 82 -54.23 -50.31 -32.58
N PRO A 83 -55.13 -49.52 -31.96
CA PRO A 83 -55.65 -49.78 -30.63
C PRO A 83 -56.55 -51.04 -30.61
N ALA A 84 -56.94 -51.50 -29.42
CA ALA A 84 -57.65 -52.78 -29.25
C ALA A 84 -59.14 -52.74 -29.64
N ASP A 85 -59.70 -51.54 -29.80
CA ASP A 85 -61.09 -51.24 -30.19
C ASP A 85 -61.30 -51.16 -31.71
N GLU A 86 -60.22 -51.01 -32.49
CA GLU A 86 -60.26 -50.99 -33.96
C GLU A 86 -59.58 -52.24 -34.56
N GLY A 87 -60.22 -52.88 -35.54
CA GLY A 87 -59.75 -54.12 -36.17
C GLY A 87 -60.89 -54.98 -36.71
N GLY A 88 -60.69 -56.31 -36.72
CA GLY A 88 -61.61 -57.29 -37.30
C GLY A 88 -61.29 -57.65 -38.76
N PHE A 89 -60.17 -57.13 -39.28
CA PHE A 89 -59.74 -57.28 -40.67
C PHE A 89 -58.30 -57.85 -40.74
N TRP A 90 -57.96 -58.41 -41.90
CA TRP A 90 -56.59 -58.81 -42.22
C TRP A 90 -55.78 -57.60 -42.66
N ILE A 91 -54.48 -57.62 -42.36
CA ILE A 91 -53.51 -56.64 -42.87
C ILE A 91 -52.61 -57.39 -43.84
N ARG A 92 -52.57 -56.92 -45.08
CA ARG A 92 -51.77 -57.47 -46.18
C ARG A 92 -51.02 -56.40 -46.97
N GLU A 93 -51.54 -55.19 -46.99
CA GLU A 93 -50.92 -54.02 -47.62
C GLU A 93 -50.86 -52.83 -46.65
N ILE A 94 -49.79 -52.05 -46.79
CA ILE A 94 -49.52 -50.86 -46.00
C ILE A 94 -49.16 -49.73 -46.97
N GLY A 95 -49.77 -48.57 -46.80
CA GLY A 95 -49.51 -47.37 -47.60
C GLY A 95 -49.11 -46.19 -46.74
N LEU A 96 -48.19 -45.36 -47.20
CA LEU A 96 -47.86 -44.07 -46.59
C LEU A 96 -48.36 -42.93 -47.45
N TYR A 97 -48.94 -41.94 -46.79
CA TYR A 97 -49.53 -40.76 -47.41
C TYR A 97 -48.83 -39.48 -46.93
N ASP A 98 -48.71 -38.51 -47.82
CA ASP A 98 -48.19 -37.19 -47.49
C ASP A 98 -49.29 -36.16 -47.18
N ALA A 99 -48.88 -34.93 -46.88
CA ALA A 99 -49.80 -33.85 -46.53
C ALA A 99 -50.77 -33.45 -47.66
N ASP A 100 -50.49 -33.80 -48.91
CA ASP A 100 -51.38 -33.56 -50.04
C ASP A 100 -52.37 -34.73 -50.25
N GLY A 101 -52.23 -35.81 -49.46
CA GLY A 101 -53.08 -36.99 -49.52
C GLY A 101 -52.64 -38.03 -50.56
N ASP A 102 -51.47 -37.87 -51.17
CA ASP A 102 -50.97 -38.78 -52.20
C ASP A 102 -50.31 -40.02 -51.59
N LEU A 103 -50.52 -41.19 -52.20
CA LEU A 103 -49.82 -42.43 -51.81
C LEU A 103 -48.36 -42.36 -52.28
N VAL A 104 -47.43 -42.25 -51.34
CA VAL A 104 -46.00 -42.01 -51.61
C VAL A 104 -45.12 -43.22 -51.41
N ALA A 105 -45.53 -44.17 -50.57
CA ALA A 105 -44.85 -45.44 -50.42
C ALA A 105 -45.86 -46.56 -50.19
N VAL A 106 -45.54 -47.76 -50.66
CA VAL A 106 -46.38 -48.95 -50.50
C VAL A 106 -45.53 -50.14 -50.09
N ALA A 107 -46.07 -50.96 -49.19
CA ALA A 107 -45.45 -52.19 -48.72
C ALA A 107 -46.47 -53.33 -48.63
N ASN A 108 -45.97 -54.56 -48.76
CA ASN A 108 -46.70 -55.76 -48.42
C ASN A 108 -46.23 -56.31 -47.07
N CYS A 109 -47.08 -57.07 -46.40
CA CYS A 109 -46.73 -57.75 -45.16
C CYS A 109 -47.28 -59.17 -45.14
N PRO A 110 -46.72 -60.06 -44.31
CA PRO A 110 -47.32 -61.37 -44.06
C PRO A 110 -48.76 -61.19 -43.61
N PRO A 111 -49.71 -62.04 -44.06
CA PRO A 111 -51.10 -61.95 -43.65
C PRO A 111 -51.22 -61.96 -42.12
N SER A 112 -51.63 -60.84 -41.55
CA SER A 112 -51.77 -60.66 -40.10
C SER A 112 -53.19 -60.28 -39.75
N PHE A 113 -53.87 -61.11 -38.96
CA PHE A 113 -55.22 -60.79 -38.47
C PHE A 113 -55.15 -59.90 -37.22
N LYS A 114 -55.86 -58.78 -37.24
CA LYS A 114 -55.94 -57.83 -36.12
C LYS A 114 -57.30 -57.95 -35.41
N PRO A 115 -57.43 -58.73 -34.32
CA PRO A 115 -58.69 -58.92 -33.61
C PRO A 115 -59.12 -57.66 -32.81
N ILE A 116 -60.43 -57.57 -32.57
CA ILE A 116 -61.06 -56.55 -31.70
C ILE A 116 -61.50 -57.14 -30.36
N MET A 117 -61.68 -56.26 -29.37
CA MET A 117 -62.12 -56.66 -28.02
C MET A 117 -63.43 -57.46 -28.01
N SER A 118 -64.39 -57.13 -28.89
CA SER A 118 -65.67 -57.84 -29.01
C SER A 118 -65.55 -59.26 -29.58
N GLN A 119 -64.40 -59.63 -30.14
CA GLN A 119 -64.09 -60.98 -30.61
C GLN A 119 -63.31 -61.81 -29.57
N GLY A 120 -63.23 -61.34 -28.32
CA GLY A 120 -62.64 -62.10 -27.20
C GLY A 120 -61.11 -62.04 -27.08
N SER A 121 -60.43 -61.26 -27.94
CA SER A 121 -58.96 -61.09 -27.90
C SER A 121 -58.55 -59.72 -28.45
N GLY A 122 -58.97 -58.63 -27.82
CA GLY A 122 -58.52 -57.28 -28.19
C GLY A 122 -57.02 -57.12 -27.94
N ARG A 123 -56.24 -56.92 -29.00
CA ARG A 123 -54.78 -56.72 -28.93
C ARG A 123 -54.41 -55.39 -29.57
N THR A 124 -53.55 -54.61 -28.93
CA THR A 124 -52.89 -53.46 -29.56
C THR A 124 -51.77 -53.98 -30.47
N GLN A 125 -51.72 -53.53 -31.72
CA GLN A 125 -50.71 -53.96 -32.69
C GLN A 125 -50.00 -52.75 -33.28
N VAL A 126 -48.66 -52.78 -33.29
CA VAL A 126 -47.84 -51.78 -33.96
C VAL A 126 -47.56 -52.28 -35.37
N VAL A 127 -47.88 -51.46 -36.36
CA VAL A 127 -47.51 -51.68 -37.76
C VAL A 127 -46.34 -50.75 -38.07
N ARG A 128 -45.26 -51.35 -38.57
CA ARG A 128 -44.02 -50.66 -38.91
C ARG A 128 -43.74 -50.85 -40.40
N MET A 129 -43.51 -49.76 -41.12
CA MET A 129 -43.06 -49.76 -42.50
C MET A 129 -41.66 -49.15 -42.56
N ASN A 130 -40.70 -49.94 -43.02
CA ASN A 130 -39.36 -49.46 -43.31
C ASN A 130 -39.20 -49.35 -44.82
N PHE A 131 -38.79 -48.19 -45.33
CA PHE A 131 -38.59 -47.97 -46.76
C PHE A 131 -37.31 -47.17 -47.00
N ILE A 132 -36.73 -47.33 -48.19
CA ILE A 132 -35.47 -46.69 -48.57
C ILE A 132 -35.76 -45.41 -49.35
N VAL A 133 -35.02 -44.36 -49.04
CA VAL A 133 -35.02 -43.07 -49.74
C VAL A 133 -33.62 -42.72 -50.22
N SER A 134 -33.51 -41.91 -51.27
CA SER A 134 -32.22 -41.40 -51.76
C SER A 134 -31.59 -40.30 -50.88
N SER A 135 -32.38 -39.61 -50.05
CA SER A 135 -31.95 -38.56 -49.13
C SER A 135 -33.02 -38.34 -48.05
N THR A 136 -32.58 -38.14 -46.80
CA THR A 136 -33.43 -37.88 -45.63
C THR A 136 -33.39 -36.43 -45.15
N GLY A 137 -32.61 -35.57 -45.80
CA GLY A 137 -32.27 -34.22 -45.32
C GLY A 137 -33.47 -33.27 -45.17
N ASN A 138 -34.50 -33.45 -46.01
CA ASN A 138 -35.66 -32.56 -46.06
C ASN A 138 -36.96 -33.22 -45.61
N ILE A 139 -36.90 -34.31 -44.84
CA ILE A 139 -38.11 -35.00 -44.37
C ILE A 139 -38.49 -34.49 -42.97
N THR A 140 -39.74 -34.05 -42.80
CA THR A 140 -40.21 -33.58 -41.48
C THR A 140 -40.52 -34.77 -40.60
N LEU A 141 -39.62 -35.11 -39.68
CA LEU A 141 -39.85 -36.10 -38.64
C LEU A 141 -40.90 -35.57 -37.66
N LYS A 142 -42.06 -36.23 -37.59
CA LYS A 142 -43.16 -35.85 -36.69
C LYS A 142 -43.44 -36.99 -35.70
N ILE A 143 -43.57 -36.61 -34.43
CA ILE A 143 -44.31 -37.37 -33.42
C ILE A 143 -45.52 -36.49 -33.11
N ASP A 144 -46.74 -37.00 -33.31
CA ASP A 144 -47.96 -36.29 -32.92
C ASP A 144 -48.33 -36.69 -31.48
N PRO A 145 -48.09 -35.83 -30.46
CA PRO A 145 -48.28 -36.20 -29.06
C PRO A 145 -49.76 -36.35 -28.66
N SER A 146 -50.72 -36.08 -29.55
CA SER A 146 -52.15 -36.13 -29.23
C SER A 146 -52.79 -37.52 -29.35
N VAL A 147 -52.10 -38.52 -29.91
CA VAL A 147 -52.68 -39.86 -30.21
C VAL A 147 -51.74 -41.04 -29.88
N VAL A 148 -50.68 -40.86 -29.07
CA VAL A 148 -49.62 -41.89 -28.93
C VAL A 148 -49.47 -42.44 -27.50
N LEU A 149 -49.37 -43.77 -27.40
CA LEU A 149 -48.79 -44.50 -26.26
C LEU A 149 -47.27 -44.59 -26.45
N ALA A 150 -46.48 -44.00 -25.55
CA ALA A 150 -45.02 -44.10 -25.61
C ALA A 150 -44.54 -45.52 -25.27
N THR A 151 -43.61 -46.08 -26.05
CA THR A 151 -42.95 -47.33 -25.68
C THR A 151 -42.06 -47.11 -24.46
N ARG A 152 -41.91 -48.14 -23.61
CA ARG A 152 -41.05 -48.06 -22.42
C ARG A 152 -39.60 -47.69 -22.77
N GLU A 153 -39.07 -48.28 -23.84
CA GLU A 153 -37.72 -48.00 -24.35
C GLU A 153 -37.56 -46.54 -24.78
N TYR A 154 -38.57 -45.95 -25.43
CA TYR A 154 -38.55 -44.53 -25.79
C TYR A 154 -38.49 -43.65 -24.54
N VAL A 155 -39.28 -43.96 -23.51
CA VAL A 155 -39.30 -43.20 -22.26
C VAL A 155 -37.95 -43.32 -21.54
N GLU A 156 -37.41 -44.53 -21.39
CA GLU A 156 -36.12 -44.76 -20.73
C GLU A 156 -34.98 -44.03 -21.45
N ARG A 157 -34.95 -44.07 -22.79
CA ARG A 157 -33.94 -43.35 -23.58
C ARG A 157 -34.08 -41.83 -23.44
N ARG A 158 -35.29 -41.28 -23.52
CA ARG A 158 -35.48 -39.82 -23.39
C ARG A 158 -35.15 -39.33 -21.98
N ILE A 159 -35.46 -40.11 -20.94
CA ILE A 159 -35.04 -39.79 -19.56
C ILE A 159 -33.51 -39.73 -19.48
N LEU A 160 -32.81 -40.71 -20.04
CA LEU A 160 -31.35 -40.77 -20.02
C LEU A 160 -30.72 -39.57 -20.75
N GLU A 161 -31.20 -39.25 -21.96
CA GLU A 161 -30.73 -38.09 -22.74
C GLU A 161 -30.90 -36.76 -22.00
N GLU A 162 -32.05 -36.55 -21.33
CA GLU A 162 -32.29 -35.29 -20.61
C GLU A 162 -31.52 -35.23 -19.28
N LEU A 163 -31.30 -36.37 -18.62
CA LEU A 163 -30.42 -36.43 -17.43
C LEU A 163 -28.97 -36.08 -17.79
N TYR A 164 -28.48 -36.50 -18.95
CA TYR A 164 -27.13 -36.20 -19.42
C TYR A 164 -26.91 -34.72 -19.73
N LYS A 165 -27.96 -33.97 -20.06
CA LYS A 165 -27.88 -32.51 -20.27
C LYS A 165 -27.86 -31.69 -19.00
N LEU A 166 -28.06 -32.29 -17.82
CA LEU A 166 -27.99 -31.56 -16.56
C LEU A 166 -26.55 -31.11 -16.29
N ASP A 167 -26.41 -29.87 -15.81
CA ASP A 167 -25.12 -29.30 -15.40
C ASP A 167 -24.53 -30.04 -14.19
N SER A 168 -25.36 -30.68 -13.37
CA SER A 168 -24.89 -31.53 -12.27
C SER A 168 -24.57 -32.93 -12.77
N LYS A 169 -23.29 -33.22 -12.92
CA LYS A 169 -22.80 -34.52 -13.41
C LYS A 169 -22.67 -35.55 -12.30
N GLN A 170 -22.65 -36.81 -12.68
CA GLN A 170 -22.32 -37.89 -11.76
C GLN A 170 -20.91 -37.71 -11.20
N SER A 171 -20.70 -38.17 -9.97
CA SER A 171 -19.39 -38.13 -9.32
C SER A 171 -18.33 -38.90 -10.11
N VAL A 172 -17.09 -38.53 -9.86
CA VAL A 172 -15.91 -39.22 -10.38
C VAL A 172 -15.14 -39.83 -9.22
N ARG A 173 -14.50 -40.96 -9.47
CA ARG A 173 -13.72 -41.66 -8.46
C ARG A 173 -12.47 -40.88 -8.06
N ALA A 174 -11.78 -40.27 -9.04
CA ALA A 174 -10.57 -39.50 -8.83
C ALA A 174 -10.48 -38.31 -9.81
N ALA A 175 -9.56 -37.37 -9.54
CA ALA A 175 -9.25 -36.26 -10.43
C ALA A 175 -7.74 -36.17 -10.68
N THR A 176 -7.34 -35.78 -11.90
CA THR A 176 -5.92 -35.65 -12.25
C THR A 176 -5.22 -34.60 -11.39
N THR A 177 -3.94 -34.83 -11.06
CA THR A 177 -3.05 -33.83 -10.43
C THR A 177 -1.96 -33.34 -11.38
N ALA A 178 -1.77 -34.03 -12.52
CA ALA A 178 -0.82 -33.71 -13.58
C ALA A 178 -1.34 -34.20 -14.94
N ASN A 179 -0.61 -33.92 -16.02
CA ASN A 179 -0.91 -34.45 -17.35
C ASN A 179 -0.78 -35.98 -17.37
N ILE A 180 -1.72 -36.66 -18.01
CA ILE A 180 -1.78 -38.13 -18.11
C ILE A 180 -2.00 -38.58 -19.56
N ALA A 181 -1.69 -39.83 -19.87
CA ALA A 181 -2.18 -40.48 -21.09
C ALA A 181 -3.65 -40.89 -20.91
N LEU A 182 -4.49 -40.76 -21.94
CA LEU A 182 -5.90 -41.19 -21.93
C LEU A 182 -6.04 -42.68 -22.33
N SER A 183 -5.23 -43.53 -21.74
CA SER A 183 -5.16 -44.97 -22.04
C SER A 183 -4.61 -45.75 -20.85
N GLY A 184 -4.90 -47.06 -20.80
CA GLY A 184 -4.38 -47.96 -19.77
C GLY A 184 -4.97 -47.73 -18.36
N LEU A 185 -4.76 -48.71 -17.48
CA LEU A 185 -5.08 -48.55 -16.06
C LEU A 185 -3.92 -47.82 -15.37
N GLN A 186 -4.25 -46.79 -14.58
CA GLN A 186 -3.28 -45.89 -13.97
C GLN A 186 -3.64 -45.64 -12.50
N THR A 187 -2.67 -45.13 -11.74
CA THR A 187 -2.91 -44.59 -10.40
C THR A 187 -2.98 -43.08 -10.47
N ILE A 188 -4.10 -42.49 -10.04
CA ILE A 188 -4.33 -41.04 -10.04
C ILE A 188 -4.59 -40.56 -8.63
N ASP A 189 -3.85 -39.55 -8.18
CA ASP A 189 -3.93 -38.99 -6.83
C ASP A 189 -3.90 -40.08 -5.73
N GLY A 190 -3.07 -41.13 -5.92
CA GLY A 190 -2.97 -42.26 -4.99
C GLY A 190 -4.05 -43.35 -5.15
N VAL A 191 -5.03 -43.18 -6.04
CA VAL A 191 -6.12 -44.15 -6.29
C VAL A 191 -5.80 -45.02 -7.50
N SER A 192 -5.77 -46.34 -7.33
CA SER A 192 -5.59 -47.29 -8.44
C SER A 192 -6.91 -47.50 -9.19
N LEU A 193 -6.94 -47.14 -10.47
CA LEU A 193 -8.13 -47.14 -11.30
C LEU A 193 -8.42 -48.49 -11.94
N LEU A 194 -9.70 -48.80 -12.08
CA LEU A 194 -10.25 -49.99 -12.75
C LEU A 194 -10.99 -49.57 -14.02
N ALA A 195 -11.13 -50.51 -14.96
CA ALA A 195 -11.94 -50.26 -16.16
C ALA A 195 -13.40 -49.98 -15.75
N GLY A 196 -13.98 -48.91 -16.30
CA GLY A 196 -15.30 -48.41 -15.93
C GLY A 196 -15.31 -47.27 -14.90
N ASP A 197 -14.19 -47.02 -14.21
CA ASP A 197 -14.11 -45.89 -13.28
C ASP A 197 -14.25 -44.55 -14.01
N ARG A 198 -14.88 -43.58 -13.35
CA ARG A 198 -14.99 -42.21 -13.86
C ARG A 198 -13.89 -41.35 -13.28
N VAL A 199 -13.25 -40.53 -14.10
CA VAL A 199 -12.16 -39.62 -13.68
C VAL A 199 -12.39 -38.22 -14.25
N LEU A 200 -12.24 -37.21 -13.39
CA LEU A 200 -12.11 -35.82 -13.86
C LEU A 200 -10.68 -35.60 -14.38
N VAL A 201 -10.56 -35.47 -15.68
CA VAL A 201 -9.32 -35.10 -16.36
C VAL A 201 -9.32 -33.59 -16.54
N LYS A 202 -8.52 -32.88 -15.74
CA LYS A 202 -8.46 -31.40 -15.72
C LYS A 202 -7.06 -30.82 -15.98
N ASN A 203 -6.06 -31.69 -16.19
CA ASN A 203 -4.65 -31.31 -16.31
C ASN A 203 -4.01 -31.76 -17.63
N GLN A 204 -4.78 -31.95 -18.71
CA GLN A 204 -4.19 -32.22 -20.03
C GLN A 204 -3.36 -31.02 -20.51
N ALA A 205 -2.26 -31.31 -21.22
CA ALA A 205 -1.45 -30.29 -21.87
C ALA A 205 -2.25 -29.48 -22.90
N THR A 206 -3.22 -30.13 -23.56
CA THR A 206 -4.19 -29.46 -24.44
C THR A 206 -5.53 -29.38 -23.73
N SER A 207 -5.92 -28.20 -23.27
CA SER A 207 -7.09 -28.02 -22.40
C SER A 207 -8.44 -28.42 -23.02
N LYS A 208 -8.54 -28.52 -24.35
CA LYS A 208 -9.76 -29.02 -25.02
C LYS A 208 -10.02 -30.51 -24.75
N ASP A 209 -8.97 -31.25 -24.36
CA ASP A 209 -9.03 -32.68 -24.06
C ASP A 209 -9.37 -32.95 -22.58
N ASN A 210 -9.46 -31.91 -21.75
CA ASN A 210 -10.02 -32.03 -20.40
C ASN A 210 -11.51 -32.45 -20.46
N GLY A 211 -12.02 -33.00 -19.37
CA GLY A 211 -13.40 -33.47 -19.25
C GLY A 211 -13.54 -34.65 -18.31
N ILE A 212 -14.70 -35.30 -18.38
CA ILE A 212 -14.99 -36.50 -17.61
C ILE A 212 -14.77 -37.71 -18.50
N TYR A 213 -13.95 -38.65 -18.03
CA TYR A 213 -13.61 -39.86 -18.78
C TYR A 213 -13.97 -41.12 -18.02
N VAL A 214 -14.39 -42.14 -18.76
CA VAL A 214 -14.50 -43.53 -18.30
C VAL A 214 -13.20 -44.25 -18.65
N VAL A 215 -12.58 -44.83 -17.63
CA VAL A 215 -11.31 -45.53 -17.70
C VAL A 215 -11.46 -46.81 -18.52
N GLY A 216 -10.58 -47.00 -19.50
CA GLY A 216 -10.52 -48.20 -20.33
C GLY A 216 -9.12 -48.81 -20.37
N VAL A 217 -9.03 -50.11 -20.64
CA VAL A 217 -7.74 -50.83 -20.72
C VAL A 217 -6.89 -50.40 -21.91
N ALA A 218 -7.52 -50.08 -23.04
CA ALA A 218 -6.83 -49.65 -24.27
C ALA A 218 -6.89 -48.13 -24.48
N ALA A 219 -8.09 -47.56 -24.46
CA ALA A 219 -8.32 -46.12 -24.57
C ALA A 219 -9.42 -45.70 -23.59
N TRP A 220 -9.28 -44.51 -23.01
CA TRP A 220 -10.32 -43.89 -22.21
C TRP A 220 -11.31 -43.20 -23.13
N GLN A 221 -12.59 -43.24 -22.77
CA GLN A 221 -13.66 -42.59 -23.52
C GLN A 221 -14.24 -41.46 -22.69
N ARG A 222 -14.79 -40.41 -23.33
CA ARG A 222 -15.58 -39.43 -22.59
C ARG A 222 -16.77 -40.13 -21.95
N ALA A 223 -17.17 -39.67 -20.78
CA ALA A 223 -18.32 -40.23 -20.10
C ALA A 223 -19.61 -39.93 -20.88
N PRO A 224 -20.59 -40.85 -20.92
CA PRO A 224 -21.83 -40.66 -21.70
C PRO A 224 -22.67 -39.44 -21.35
N ASP A 225 -22.46 -38.85 -20.15
CA ASP A 225 -23.09 -37.61 -19.70
C ASP A 225 -22.25 -36.35 -19.96
N ALA A 226 -21.17 -36.50 -20.75
CA ALA A 226 -20.22 -35.45 -21.12
C ALA A 226 -19.47 -35.77 -22.43
N ASP A 227 -20.10 -36.49 -23.36
CA ASP A 227 -19.51 -36.90 -24.64
C ASP A 227 -20.02 -36.07 -25.84
N SER A 228 -21.05 -35.25 -25.65
CA SER A 228 -21.56 -34.31 -26.65
C SER A 228 -21.49 -32.84 -26.20
N SER A 229 -21.40 -31.92 -27.17
CA SER A 229 -21.38 -30.46 -26.89
C SER A 229 -22.66 -29.97 -26.20
N ALA A 230 -23.78 -30.69 -26.32
CA ALA A 230 -25.03 -30.35 -25.65
C ALA A 230 -25.02 -30.71 -24.15
N GLU A 231 -24.13 -31.61 -23.74
CA GLU A 231 -24.00 -32.06 -22.35
C GLU A 231 -22.92 -31.28 -21.58
N VAL A 232 -22.00 -30.63 -22.28
CA VAL A 232 -20.90 -29.88 -21.66
C VAL A 232 -21.12 -28.39 -21.83
N THR A 233 -21.76 -27.82 -20.81
CA THR A 233 -22.17 -26.42 -20.70
C THR A 233 -21.34 -25.68 -19.67
N SER A 234 -21.22 -24.37 -19.83
CA SER A 234 -20.58 -23.51 -18.84
C SER A 234 -21.24 -23.69 -17.47
N ALA A 235 -20.44 -23.66 -16.41
CA ALA A 235 -20.85 -23.88 -15.02
C ALA A 235 -21.28 -25.31 -14.64
N MET A 236 -21.11 -26.33 -15.52
CA MET A 236 -21.33 -27.72 -15.10
C MET A 236 -20.46 -28.10 -13.89
N ILE A 237 -21.03 -28.89 -12.97
CA ILE A 237 -20.42 -29.27 -11.70
C ILE A 237 -20.34 -30.78 -11.51
N LEU A 238 -19.32 -31.24 -10.79
CA LEU A 238 -19.16 -32.62 -10.38
C LEU A 238 -18.41 -32.72 -9.05
N SER A 239 -18.52 -33.87 -8.37
CA SER A 239 -17.78 -34.15 -7.13
C SER A 239 -16.77 -35.29 -7.33
N VAL A 240 -15.65 -35.24 -6.60
CA VAL A 240 -14.58 -36.24 -6.58
C VAL A 240 -14.66 -37.02 -5.27
N GLU A 241 -14.69 -38.34 -5.36
CA GLU A 241 -14.93 -39.23 -4.21
C GLU A 241 -13.66 -39.62 -3.46
N GLN A 242 -12.56 -39.87 -4.17
CA GLN A 242 -11.32 -40.43 -3.61
C GLN A 242 -10.08 -39.70 -4.13
N GLY A 243 -9.01 -39.74 -3.35
CA GLY A 243 -7.74 -39.09 -3.66
C GLY A 243 -6.94 -38.77 -2.41
N ALA A 244 -5.61 -38.71 -2.52
CA ALA A 244 -4.74 -38.27 -1.45
C ALA A 244 -4.87 -36.75 -1.21
N THR A 245 -5.15 -35.98 -2.26
CA THR A 245 -5.20 -34.52 -2.20
C THR A 245 -6.53 -33.93 -2.68
N LEU A 246 -7.28 -34.65 -3.52
CA LEU A 246 -8.52 -34.16 -4.15
C LEU A 246 -9.78 -34.93 -3.73
N ALA A 247 -9.71 -35.79 -2.70
CA ALA A 247 -10.90 -36.42 -2.13
C ALA A 247 -11.91 -35.38 -1.62
N ASP A 248 -13.19 -35.73 -1.72
CA ASP A 248 -14.33 -34.92 -1.24
C ASP A 248 -14.39 -33.50 -1.83
N THR A 249 -13.82 -33.30 -3.02
CA THR A 249 -13.81 -31.98 -3.69
C THR A 249 -14.95 -31.82 -4.70
N ARG A 250 -15.44 -30.59 -4.87
CA ARG A 250 -16.38 -30.20 -5.93
C ARG A 250 -15.69 -29.31 -6.96
N TRP A 251 -15.93 -29.59 -8.24
CA TRP A 251 -15.33 -28.88 -9.36
C TRP A 251 -16.39 -28.30 -10.29
N GLN A 252 -16.13 -27.10 -10.78
CA GLN A 252 -16.97 -26.39 -11.75
C GLN A 252 -16.20 -26.13 -13.04
N LEU A 253 -16.84 -26.33 -14.20
CA LEU A 253 -16.33 -25.85 -15.47
C LEU A 253 -16.52 -24.33 -15.55
N VAL A 254 -15.42 -23.59 -15.57
CA VAL A 254 -15.40 -22.11 -15.58
C VAL A 254 -15.11 -21.54 -16.97
N THR A 255 -15.14 -22.39 -18.00
CA THR A 255 -15.11 -21.91 -19.39
C THR A 255 -16.44 -21.22 -19.71
N ASP A 256 -16.38 -19.94 -20.08
CA ASP A 256 -17.55 -19.13 -20.41
C ASP A 256 -18.00 -19.31 -21.87
N GLY A 257 -19.30 -19.12 -22.10
CA GLY A 257 -19.90 -19.08 -23.43
C GLY A 257 -20.26 -20.46 -24.01
N ALA A 258 -20.50 -20.49 -25.33
CA ALA A 258 -20.87 -21.72 -26.04
C ALA A 258 -19.64 -22.64 -26.17
N ILE A 259 -19.82 -23.91 -25.78
CA ILE A 259 -18.74 -24.91 -25.75
C ILE A 259 -18.95 -25.90 -26.88
N VAL A 260 -17.89 -26.15 -27.66
CA VAL A 260 -17.84 -27.19 -28.70
C VAL A 260 -16.75 -28.19 -28.31
N LEU A 261 -17.15 -29.44 -28.03
CA LEU A 261 -16.21 -30.48 -27.63
C LEU A 261 -15.18 -30.77 -28.73
N GLY A 262 -13.92 -30.96 -28.33
CA GLY A 262 -12.80 -31.20 -29.24
C GLY A 262 -12.15 -29.94 -29.83
N SER A 263 -12.77 -28.76 -29.65
CA SER A 263 -12.21 -27.46 -30.07
C SER A 263 -12.09 -26.45 -28.94
N THR A 264 -13.10 -26.31 -28.07
CA THR A 264 -13.09 -25.33 -26.98
C THR A 264 -12.23 -25.83 -25.82
N SER A 265 -11.35 -24.96 -25.29
CA SER A 265 -10.56 -25.26 -24.10
C SER A 265 -11.44 -25.36 -22.85
N LEU A 266 -11.30 -26.45 -22.08
CA LEU A 266 -12.09 -26.71 -20.88
C LEU A 266 -11.26 -26.49 -19.61
N SER A 267 -11.69 -25.54 -18.78
CA SER A 267 -11.02 -25.16 -17.54
C SER A 267 -11.90 -25.48 -16.32
N PHE A 268 -11.38 -26.28 -15.41
CA PHE A 268 -12.10 -26.67 -14.18
C PHE A 268 -11.49 -26.00 -12.96
N GLN A 269 -12.33 -25.49 -12.08
CA GLN A 269 -11.94 -24.86 -10.82
C GLN A 269 -12.53 -25.63 -9.63
N ASN A 270 -11.73 -25.80 -8.58
CA ASN A 270 -12.18 -26.35 -7.30
C ASN A 270 -13.03 -25.31 -6.58
N ILE A 271 -14.28 -25.67 -6.27
CA ILE A 271 -15.27 -24.82 -5.61
C ILE A 271 -15.76 -25.42 -4.28
N THR A 272 -15.04 -26.40 -3.72
CA THR A 272 -15.43 -27.14 -2.50
C THR A 272 -15.74 -26.21 -1.32
N GLN A 273 -14.98 -25.14 -1.17
CA GLN A 273 -15.14 -24.15 -0.10
C GLN A 273 -16.01 -22.95 -0.52
N GLY A 274 -16.52 -22.94 -1.76
CA GLY A 274 -17.19 -21.81 -2.38
C GLY A 274 -16.24 -20.65 -2.74
N PHE A 275 -16.76 -19.64 -3.46
CA PHE A 275 -16.16 -18.31 -3.49
C PHE A 275 -16.57 -17.61 -2.19
N ALA A 276 -15.64 -17.00 -1.46
CA ALA A 276 -15.97 -16.27 -0.23
C ALA A 276 -17.01 -15.17 -0.53
N PRO A 277 -18.26 -15.28 -0.05
CA PRO A 277 -19.25 -14.22 -0.25
C PRO A 277 -18.78 -12.96 0.48
N LEU A 278 -19.10 -11.77 -0.05
CA LEU A 278 -18.79 -10.49 0.62
C LEU A 278 -19.38 -10.43 2.05
N ASN A 279 -20.44 -11.21 2.30
CA ASN A 279 -21.06 -11.45 3.61
C ASN A 279 -20.84 -12.89 4.10
N SER A 280 -19.60 -13.38 4.09
CA SER A 280 -19.27 -14.71 4.60
C SER A 280 -19.37 -14.77 6.14
N PRO A 281 -20.00 -15.79 6.74
CA PRO A 281 -19.89 -16.07 8.17
C PRO A 281 -18.44 -16.29 8.63
N ALA A 282 -17.52 -16.61 7.72
CA ALA A 282 -16.09 -16.66 8.02
C ALA A 282 -15.50 -15.29 8.38
N LEU A 283 -16.18 -14.18 8.06
CA LEU A 283 -15.84 -12.83 8.52
C LEU A 283 -16.48 -12.49 9.89
N VAL A 284 -17.23 -13.41 10.49
CA VAL A 284 -17.62 -13.38 11.91
C VAL A 284 -16.62 -14.27 12.66
N ASN A 285 -15.59 -13.66 13.25
CA ASN A 285 -14.40 -14.31 13.84
C ASN A 285 -13.39 -14.92 12.84
N PRO A 286 -12.98 -14.22 11.77
CA PRO A 286 -11.93 -14.72 10.88
C PRO A 286 -10.64 -14.90 11.66
N THR A 287 -10.08 -16.10 11.61
CA THR A 287 -8.70 -16.32 12.05
C THR A 287 -7.79 -16.17 10.84
N ALA A 288 -6.73 -15.38 10.99
CA ALA A 288 -5.65 -15.28 10.02
C ALA A 288 -4.34 -15.53 10.76
N ASN A 289 -3.36 -16.11 10.09
CA ASN A 289 -2.04 -16.29 10.67
C ASN A 289 -1.44 -14.92 10.95
N THR A 290 -1.01 -14.68 12.20
CA THR A 290 -0.37 -13.42 12.58
C THR A 290 0.94 -13.26 11.79
N PRO A 291 1.04 -12.24 10.91
CA PRO A 291 2.28 -11.98 10.19
C PRO A 291 3.44 -11.72 11.14
N ALA A 292 4.66 -12.01 10.69
CA ALA A 292 5.86 -11.72 11.47
C ALA A 292 5.96 -10.22 11.76
N LEU A 293 6.57 -9.86 12.88
CA LEU A 293 6.90 -8.47 13.17
C LEU A 293 7.72 -7.92 11.99
N PHE A 294 7.35 -6.73 11.48
CA PHE A 294 7.94 -6.08 10.29
C PHE A 294 7.55 -6.63 8.91
N ASP A 295 6.55 -7.52 8.79
CA ASP A 295 5.99 -7.90 7.49
C ASP A 295 5.33 -6.67 6.79
N SER A 296 5.84 -6.30 5.61
CA SER A 296 5.40 -5.16 4.81
C SER A 296 4.59 -5.56 3.56
N THR A 297 4.15 -6.81 3.49
CA THR A 297 3.37 -7.33 2.35
C THR A 297 1.89 -6.99 2.49
N SER A 298 1.11 -7.18 1.42
CA SER A 298 -0.34 -6.91 1.40
C SER A 298 -1.19 -7.98 2.11
N LYS A 299 -0.63 -8.68 3.12
CA LYS A 299 -1.37 -9.67 3.92
C LYS A 299 -2.41 -8.97 4.82
N ILE A 300 -3.47 -9.70 5.18
CA ILE A 300 -4.46 -9.24 6.16
C ILE A 300 -3.78 -9.07 7.52
N ALA A 301 -3.90 -7.89 8.11
CA ALA A 301 -3.38 -7.59 9.43
C ALA A 301 -4.32 -8.17 10.52
N THR A 302 -3.81 -9.07 11.36
CA THR A 302 -4.55 -9.56 12.54
C THR A 302 -4.62 -8.48 13.62
N THR A 303 -5.62 -8.55 14.51
CA THR A 303 -5.67 -7.64 15.69
C THR A 303 -4.40 -7.76 16.54
N GLU A 304 -3.79 -8.95 16.61
CA GLU A 304 -2.51 -9.16 17.29
C GLU A 304 -1.36 -8.42 16.59
N PHE A 305 -1.28 -8.49 15.25
CA PHE A 305 -0.30 -7.75 14.46
C PHE A 305 -0.47 -6.24 14.60
N VAL A 306 -1.71 -5.73 14.53
CA VAL A 306 -2.00 -4.30 14.72
C VAL A 306 -1.61 -3.83 16.12
N LYS A 307 -1.95 -4.60 17.18
CA LYS A 307 -1.55 -4.26 18.55
C LYS A 307 -0.04 -4.18 18.73
N LYS A 308 0.73 -5.03 18.04
CA LYS A 308 2.21 -4.99 18.03
C LYS A 308 2.76 -3.78 17.25
N ASN A 309 2.08 -3.31 16.19
CA ASN A 309 2.56 -2.21 15.35
C ASN A 309 2.07 -0.80 15.76
N SER A 310 0.99 -0.65 16.53
CA SER A 310 0.46 0.68 16.93
C SER A 310 1.21 1.35 18.09
N GLY A 311 2.51 1.07 18.27
CA GLY A 311 3.36 1.73 19.29
C GLY A 311 3.37 1.07 20.67
N ASN A 312 2.70 -0.09 20.85
CA ASN A 312 2.93 -0.91 22.03
C ASN A 312 4.25 -1.67 21.88
N HIS A 313 5.08 -1.64 22.91
CA HIS A 313 6.20 -2.58 22.99
C HIS A 313 5.65 -4.00 23.20
N ALA A 314 6.23 -4.99 22.53
CA ALA A 314 5.92 -6.40 22.66
C ALA A 314 6.03 -6.87 24.12
N ALA A 315 6.98 -6.32 24.89
CA ALA A 315 7.08 -6.44 26.34
C ALA A 315 8.00 -5.37 26.94
N ILE A 316 7.96 -5.24 28.27
CA ILE A 316 8.96 -4.53 29.07
C ILE A 316 9.91 -5.57 29.68
N GLY A 317 11.18 -5.54 29.32
CA GLY A 317 12.21 -6.47 29.81
C GLY A 317 13.14 -5.83 30.84
N GLY A 318 13.70 -6.61 31.75
CA GLY A 318 14.74 -6.16 32.70
C GLY A 318 16.12 -6.71 32.31
N LEU A 319 17.15 -5.85 32.33
CA LEU A 319 18.54 -6.27 32.15
C LEU A 319 19.40 -5.73 33.30
N SER A 320 20.12 -6.62 33.98
CA SER A 320 20.94 -6.29 35.16
C SER A 320 22.39 -6.78 35.06
N ALA A 321 22.78 -7.37 33.93
CA ALA A 321 24.12 -7.94 33.72
C ALA A 321 24.54 -7.86 32.25
N ASN A 322 25.83 -8.11 31.99
CA ASN A 322 26.39 -8.10 30.64
C ASN A 322 25.58 -9.00 29.70
N THR A 323 25.01 -8.42 28.65
CA THR A 323 24.08 -9.12 27.76
C THR A 323 24.38 -8.76 26.30
N THR A 324 24.30 -9.74 25.40
CA THR A 324 24.32 -9.50 23.94
C THR A 324 22.93 -9.79 23.40
N LEU A 325 22.29 -8.76 22.84
CA LEU A 325 20.96 -8.87 22.27
C LEU A 325 21.04 -9.42 20.83
N THR A 326 19.93 -10.02 20.40
CA THR A 326 19.74 -10.62 19.07
C THR A 326 18.57 -9.95 18.37
N SER A 327 18.48 -10.08 17.04
CA SER A 327 17.35 -9.51 16.29
C SER A 327 15.99 -10.01 16.79
N ALA A 328 15.92 -11.23 17.35
CA ALA A 328 14.69 -11.82 17.86
C ALA A 328 14.19 -11.22 19.19
N ASN A 329 15.09 -10.65 20.01
CA ASN A 329 14.73 -10.13 21.34
C ASN A 329 15.00 -8.63 21.51
N THR A 330 15.59 -7.94 20.53
CA THR A 330 15.87 -6.51 20.65
C THR A 330 14.66 -5.65 20.31
N PHE A 331 13.99 -5.96 19.20
CA PHE A 331 13.06 -5.02 18.57
C PHE A 331 11.62 -5.15 19.10
N GLY A 332 10.94 -4.02 19.15
CA GLY A 332 9.64 -3.89 19.80
C GLY A 332 9.72 -3.96 21.33
N MET A 333 10.89 -3.90 21.95
CA MET A 333 11.05 -4.01 23.41
C MET A 333 11.33 -2.66 24.08
N SER A 334 10.93 -2.55 25.35
CA SER A 334 11.40 -1.51 26.26
C SER A 334 12.20 -2.15 27.39
N TYR A 335 13.48 -1.81 27.50
CA TYR A 335 14.39 -2.39 28.47
C TYR A 335 14.64 -1.47 29.66
N MET A 336 14.32 -1.96 30.85
CA MET A 336 14.69 -1.36 32.13
C MET A 336 16.05 -1.90 32.56
N LEU A 337 17.06 -1.04 32.52
CA LEU A 337 18.42 -1.38 32.92
C LEU A 337 18.54 -1.16 34.43
N ASN A 338 18.64 -2.25 35.18
CA ASN A 338 18.43 -2.27 36.63
C ASN A 338 19.57 -2.99 37.36
N SER A 339 20.78 -2.44 37.26
CA SER A 339 21.93 -2.92 38.04
C SER A 339 22.50 -1.86 38.99
N ALA A 340 23.01 -2.31 40.13
CA ALA A 340 23.81 -1.51 41.05
C ALA A 340 25.30 -1.46 40.65
N THR A 341 25.73 -2.28 39.69
CA THR A 341 27.10 -2.31 39.16
C THR A 341 27.12 -1.99 37.67
N PRO A 342 28.16 -1.32 37.15
CA PRO A 342 28.27 -1.06 35.72
C PRO A 342 28.25 -2.35 34.90
N PHE A 343 27.56 -2.33 33.76
CA PHE A 343 27.52 -3.46 32.83
C PHE A 343 27.32 -2.99 31.39
N THR A 344 27.54 -3.90 30.44
CA THR A 344 27.46 -3.63 29.01
C THR A 344 26.33 -4.43 28.36
N VAL A 345 25.48 -3.75 27.59
CA VAL A 345 24.51 -4.36 26.69
C VAL A 345 24.99 -4.18 25.26
N LYS A 346 25.26 -5.27 24.54
CA LYS A 346 25.60 -5.23 23.12
C LYS A 346 24.34 -5.31 22.27
N LEU A 347 24.15 -4.37 21.35
CA LEU A 347 23.07 -4.40 20.36
C LEU A 347 23.35 -5.45 19.29
N PRO A 348 22.35 -6.07 18.64
CA PRO A 348 22.59 -7.00 17.54
C PRO A 348 23.29 -6.30 16.36
N LEU A 349 23.93 -7.08 15.49
CA LEU A 349 24.50 -6.56 14.25
C LEU A 349 23.40 -5.95 13.37
N ALA A 350 23.58 -4.70 12.96
CA ALA A 350 22.57 -3.94 12.21
C ALA A 350 22.22 -4.62 10.88
N ASN A 351 23.19 -5.25 10.21
CA ASN A 351 23.01 -5.83 8.87
C ASN A 351 22.25 -7.16 8.86
N THR A 352 22.08 -7.75 10.04
CA THR A 352 21.26 -8.95 10.27
C THR A 352 19.97 -8.62 11.03
N SER A 353 19.72 -7.33 11.24
CA SER A 353 18.55 -6.82 11.95
C SER A 353 17.53 -6.26 10.96
N PRO A 354 16.22 -6.31 11.28
CA PRO A 354 15.19 -5.73 10.44
C PRO A 354 15.35 -4.20 10.30
N ASN A 355 15.22 -3.70 9.08
CA ASN A 355 15.10 -2.27 8.81
C ASN A 355 13.81 -1.72 9.46
N GLY A 356 13.92 -0.63 10.20
CA GLY A 356 12.83 -0.01 10.96
C GLY A 356 12.56 -0.67 12.32
N GLY A 357 13.37 -1.64 12.74
CA GLY A 357 13.26 -2.22 14.09
C GLY A 357 13.59 -1.18 15.17
N VAL A 358 12.70 -0.97 16.13
CA VAL A 358 12.84 0.02 17.22
C VAL A 358 13.04 -0.64 18.59
N VAL A 359 13.89 -0.06 19.44
CA VAL A 359 14.08 -0.47 20.84
C VAL A 359 14.26 0.75 21.74
N THR A 360 13.73 0.70 22.97
CA THR A 360 13.93 1.75 23.98
C THR A 360 14.68 1.20 25.19
N PHE A 361 15.65 1.96 25.70
CA PHE A 361 16.37 1.66 26.93
C PHE A 361 16.18 2.78 27.94
N THR A 362 15.95 2.41 29.19
CA THR A 362 15.86 3.32 30.34
C THR A 362 16.75 2.80 31.45
N ASN A 363 17.76 3.58 31.85
CA ASN A 363 18.55 3.25 33.03
C ASN A 363 17.85 3.76 34.29
N VAL A 364 17.31 2.85 35.09
CA VAL A 364 16.50 3.19 36.26
C VAL A 364 17.32 3.26 37.55
N LEU A 365 18.55 2.72 37.56
CA LEU A 365 19.41 2.68 38.73
C LEU A 365 20.67 3.56 38.57
N THR A 366 21.51 3.57 39.60
CA THR A 366 22.62 4.52 39.75
C THR A 366 23.85 4.17 38.93
N ALA A 367 24.07 2.89 38.60
CA ALA A 367 25.26 2.47 37.87
C ALA A 367 25.18 2.84 36.37
N PRO A 368 26.26 3.36 35.77
CA PRO A 368 26.30 3.62 34.33
C PRO A 368 26.23 2.31 33.54
N VAL A 369 25.43 2.30 32.47
CA VAL A 369 25.29 1.16 31.57
C VAL A 369 25.81 1.54 30.19
N THR A 370 26.69 0.70 29.64
CA THR A 370 27.26 0.90 28.32
C THR A 370 26.42 0.15 27.28
N LEU A 371 25.80 0.87 26.35
CA LEU A 371 25.25 0.31 25.14
C LEU A 371 26.34 0.23 24.08
N ALA A 372 26.77 -0.96 23.72
CA ALA A 372 27.85 -1.19 22.76
C ALA A 372 27.32 -1.66 21.40
N LEU A 373 27.85 -1.08 20.33
CA LEU A 373 27.63 -1.54 18.97
C LEU A 373 28.51 -2.77 18.67
N GLN A 374 28.22 -3.47 17.58
CA GLN A 374 28.98 -4.64 17.15
C GLN A 374 29.59 -4.45 15.77
N GLY A 375 30.75 -5.05 15.53
CA GLY A 375 31.40 -5.06 14.22
C GLY A 375 31.67 -3.65 13.67
N ALA A 376 31.22 -3.43 12.43
CA ALA A 376 31.38 -2.15 11.73
C ALA A 376 30.19 -1.19 11.93
N ASP A 377 29.25 -1.52 12.83
CA ASP A 377 28.07 -0.70 13.08
C ASP A 377 28.46 0.63 13.73
N TYR A 378 27.84 1.71 13.27
CA TYR A 378 27.96 3.05 13.87
C TYR A 378 26.58 3.60 14.23
N MET A 379 26.55 4.60 15.12
CA MET A 379 25.31 5.25 15.53
C MET A 379 25.28 6.70 15.09
N THR A 380 24.18 7.11 14.48
CA THR A 380 23.93 8.49 14.09
C THR A 380 22.86 9.12 14.99
N GLY A 381 22.90 10.44 15.14
CA GLY A 381 22.10 11.19 16.11
C GLY A 381 22.76 11.35 17.49
N ILE A 382 23.94 10.75 17.69
CA ILE A 382 24.81 10.95 18.87
C ILE A 382 26.22 11.23 18.33
N GLU A 383 26.83 12.33 18.76
CA GLU A 383 28.15 12.76 18.28
C GLU A 383 29.25 11.80 18.77
N GLY A 384 30.17 11.44 17.88
CA GLY A 384 31.38 10.67 18.25
C GLY A 384 31.19 9.16 18.38
N VAL A 385 30.03 8.59 18.04
CA VAL A 385 29.80 7.13 18.07
C VAL A 385 30.10 6.50 16.70
N GLY A 386 31.39 6.29 16.43
CA GLY A 386 31.88 5.63 15.21
C GLY A 386 31.68 4.11 15.19
N ALA A 387 32.34 3.44 14.25
CA ALA A 387 32.26 1.98 14.07
C ALA A 387 32.69 1.23 15.34
N GLY A 388 31.83 0.33 15.82
CA GLY A 388 32.05 -0.42 17.07
C GLY A 388 31.99 0.44 18.33
N GLY A 389 31.49 1.67 18.22
CA GLY A 389 31.39 2.62 19.32
C GLY A 389 30.38 2.22 20.40
N SER A 390 30.23 3.08 21.40
CA SER A 390 29.30 2.84 22.50
C SER A 390 28.70 4.14 23.04
N VAL A 391 27.54 4.02 23.66
CA VAL A 391 26.84 5.10 24.38
C VAL A 391 26.73 4.72 25.85
N ILE A 392 26.98 5.67 26.74
CA ILE A 392 26.84 5.46 28.19
C ILE A 392 25.53 6.07 28.66
N LEU A 393 24.65 5.25 29.24
CA LEU A 393 23.43 5.66 29.93
C LEU A 393 23.72 5.78 31.42
N ARG A 394 23.65 7.00 31.98
CA ARG A 394 23.73 7.26 33.41
C ARG A 394 22.36 7.10 34.07
N GLN A 395 22.28 7.33 35.37
CA GLN A 395 21.03 7.23 36.10
C GLN A 395 19.94 8.11 35.45
N ARG A 396 18.78 7.51 35.20
CA ARG A 396 17.60 8.10 34.55
C ARG A 396 17.77 8.45 33.07
N ASP A 397 18.90 8.08 32.47
CA ASP A 397 19.06 8.27 31.04
C ASP A 397 18.16 7.35 30.24
N THR A 398 17.64 7.90 29.14
CA THR A 398 16.81 7.19 28.17
C THR A 398 17.40 7.32 26.78
N ILE A 399 17.17 6.29 25.97
CA ILE A 399 17.45 6.34 24.53
C ILE A 399 16.51 5.40 23.77
N THR A 400 15.96 5.88 22.67
CA THR A 400 15.24 5.09 21.68
C THR A 400 16.08 4.99 20.43
N LEU A 401 16.28 3.77 19.94
CA LEU A 401 17.10 3.45 18.79
C LEU A 401 16.26 2.78 17.71
N SER A 402 16.52 3.10 16.44
CA SER A 402 16.03 2.34 15.30
C SER A 402 17.16 1.80 14.43
N CYS A 403 16.96 0.63 13.84
CA CYS A 403 17.94 -0.04 12.99
C CYS A 403 17.62 0.19 11.51
N ALA A 404 18.65 0.50 10.70
CA ALA A 404 18.49 0.70 9.25
C ALA A 404 18.52 -0.61 8.44
N GLY A 405 18.79 -1.76 9.07
CA GLY A 405 19.06 -3.03 8.39
C GLY A 405 20.37 -3.05 7.57
N SER A 406 21.22 -2.04 7.72
CA SER A 406 22.54 -1.91 7.09
C SER A 406 23.65 -1.92 8.16
N ASN A 407 24.51 -0.92 8.26
CA ASN A 407 25.52 -0.76 9.31
C ASN A 407 25.23 0.42 10.25
N VAL A 408 23.96 0.86 10.29
CA VAL A 408 23.55 2.11 10.93
C VAL A 408 22.48 1.87 11.98
N TRP A 409 22.70 2.46 13.15
CA TRP A 409 21.70 2.68 14.18
C TRP A 409 21.36 4.18 14.26
N TYR A 410 20.09 4.54 14.21
CA TYR A 410 19.64 5.89 14.48
C TYR A 410 19.25 5.99 15.95
N ALA A 411 19.88 6.87 16.72
CA ALA A 411 19.25 7.36 17.93
C ALA A 411 18.10 8.25 17.49
N GLU A 412 16.86 7.98 17.90
CA GLU A 412 15.69 8.76 17.48
C GLU A 412 15.22 9.71 18.57
N ASN A 413 15.33 9.30 19.84
CA ASN A 413 14.86 10.06 20.99
C ASN A 413 15.66 9.70 22.26
N GLY A 414 15.52 10.49 23.32
CA GLY A 414 16.01 10.20 24.66
C GLY A 414 16.96 11.26 25.23
N SER A 415 17.10 11.28 26.55
CA SER A 415 17.89 12.29 27.27
C SER A 415 19.35 12.39 26.80
N VAL A 416 19.95 11.26 26.44
CA VAL A 416 21.35 11.18 26.01
C VAL A 416 21.55 11.74 24.61
N ARG A 417 20.52 11.66 23.77
CA ARG A 417 20.50 12.34 22.47
C ARG A 417 20.34 13.84 22.66
N ASP A 418 19.36 14.23 23.48
CA ASP A 418 18.99 15.64 23.66
C ASP A 418 20.13 16.44 24.27
N ILE A 419 20.83 15.93 25.29
CA ILE A 419 21.98 16.62 25.90
C ILE A 419 23.16 16.81 24.91
N GLN A 420 23.20 16.02 23.85
CA GLN A 420 24.20 16.16 22.79
C GLN A 420 23.75 17.04 21.63
N SER A 421 22.45 17.34 21.53
CA SER A 421 21.96 18.25 20.51
C SER A 421 22.52 19.66 20.71
N THR A 422 23.11 20.23 19.67
CA THR A 422 23.62 21.61 19.66
C THR A 422 22.54 22.61 20.06
N SER A 423 21.29 22.38 19.65
CA SER A 423 20.16 23.26 20.01
C SER A 423 19.85 23.20 21.51
N VAL A 424 19.84 22.01 22.11
CA VAL A 424 19.58 21.84 23.55
C VAL A 424 20.75 22.36 24.40
N ARG A 425 22.00 22.11 23.97
CA ARG A 425 23.21 22.67 24.63
C ARG A 425 23.16 24.20 24.67
N SER A 426 22.76 24.83 23.57
CA SER A 426 22.60 26.30 23.49
C SER A 426 21.49 26.84 24.38
N LEU A 427 20.42 26.06 24.61
CA LEU A 427 19.32 26.40 25.54
C LEU A 427 19.71 26.26 27.02
N MET A 428 20.66 25.38 27.33
CA MET A 428 21.12 25.11 28.71
C MET A 428 22.24 26.05 29.20
N GLY A 429 22.61 27.07 28.43
CA GLY A 429 23.68 28.01 28.80
C GLY A 429 25.10 27.47 28.60
N ASN A 430 25.25 26.32 27.92
CA ASN A 430 26.56 25.80 27.51
C ASN A 430 26.93 26.35 26.14
N TYR A 431 28.20 26.74 25.96
CA TYR A 431 28.71 27.16 24.66
C TYR A 431 28.82 25.96 23.70
N SER A 432 28.53 26.18 22.41
CA SER A 432 28.68 25.17 21.35
C SER A 432 30.13 24.69 21.17
N GLY A 433 31.09 25.50 21.61
CA GLY A 433 32.52 25.20 21.65
C GLY A 433 33.35 26.42 22.07
N ILE A 434 34.66 26.23 22.22
CA ILE A 434 35.63 27.31 22.45
C ILE A 434 36.57 27.42 21.25
N LYS A 435 36.72 28.61 20.67
CA LYS A 435 37.62 28.90 19.56
C LYS A 435 38.70 29.89 19.98
N ILE A 436 39.96 29.51 19.83
CA ILE A 436 41.10 30.41 20.07
C ILE A 436 41.41 31.18 18.79
N LEU A 437 41.41 32.51 18.87
CA LEU A 437 41.72 33.40 17.76
C LEU A 437 43.17 33.90 17.93
N ALA A 438 44.05 33.51 17.01
CA ALA A 438 45.48 33.85 17.05
C ALA A 438 45.92 34.90 16.03
N THR A 439 45.16 35.06 14.95
CA THR A 439 45.42 36.00 13.84
C THR A 439 44.10 36.54 13.32
N ALA A 440 44.13 37.60 12.49
CA ALA A 440 42.93 38.10 11.81
C ALA A 440 42.15 36.95 11.17
N THR A 441 40.87 36.83 11.53
CA THR A 441 40.00 35.71 11.17
C THR A 441 38.60 36.25 10.88
N ALA A 442 37.99 35.76 9.81
CA ALA A 442 36.56 35.95 9.58
C ALA A 442 35.78 34.82 10.27
N LEU A 443 34.90 35.21 11.18
CA LEU A 443 33.99 34.28 11.87
C LEU A 443 32.85 33.90 10.93
N THR A 444 32.30 32.72 11.14
CA THR A 444 31.22 32.13 10.33
C THR A 444 29.97 31.89 11.17
N ALA A 445 28.84 31.57 10.54
CA ALA A 445 27.62 31.23 11.26
C ALA A 445 27.80 30.07 12.26
N ALA A 446 28.76 29.16 12.02
CA ALA A 446 29.09 28.06 12.93
C ALA A 446 29.77 28.52 14.24
N ASP A 447 30.34 29.72 14.27
CA ASP A 447 30.96 30.29 15.47
C ASP A 447 29.91 30.91 16.43
N THR A 448 28.65 31.02 15.99
CA THR A 448 27.54 31.45 16.85
C THR A 448 27.13 30.36 17.85
N GLY A 449 26.63 30.77 19.01
CA GLY A 449 26.41 29.92 20.18
C GLY A 449 27.71 29.54 20.93
N GLY A 450 28.89 29.92 20.42
CA GLY A 450 30.19 29.58 20.98
C GLY A 450 30.88 30.71 21.75
N LEU A 451 32.04 30.39 22.34
CA LEU A 451 32.96 31.33 22.98
C LEU A 451 34.23 31.47 22.14
N CYS A 452 34.53 32.69 21.69
CA CYS A 452 35.80 33.02 21.04
C CYS A 452 36.75 33.71 22.03
N ILE A 453 38.00 33.26 22.10
CA ILE A 453 39.02 33.83 22.99
C ILE A 453 40.17 34.34 22.12
N GLY A 454 40.41 35.64 22.14
CA GLY A 454 41.55 36.25 21.50
C GLY A 454 42.85 35.98 22.26
N SER A 455 43.91 35.61 21.55
CA SER A 455 45.26 35.46 22.12
C SER A 455 46.12 36.71 21.86
N SER A 456 47.35 36.72 22.38
CA SER A 456 48.30 37.84 22.19
C SER A 456 48.64 38.13 20.73
N GLY A 457 48.52 37.15 19.82
CA GLY A 457 48.81 37.30 18.38
C GLY A 457 47.83 38.22 17.62
N LEU A 458 46.72 38.61 18.25
CA LEU A 458 45.72 39.50 17.66
C LEU A 458 45.97 40.99 17.87
N ALA A 459 47.03 41.37 18.58
CA ALA A 459 47.32 42.77 18.88
C ALA A 459 47.28 43.65 17.61
N GLY A 460 46.34 44.61 17.57
CA GLY A 460 46.17 45.55 16.46
C GLY A 460 45.51 44.98 15.20
N GLN A 461 44.96 43.77 15.25
CA GLN A 461 44.31 43.12 14.11
C GLN A 461 42.78 43.26 14.14
N ASP A 462 42.15 42.98 13.00
CA ASP A 462 40.70 42.98 12.84
C ASP A 462 40.15 41.55 12.79
N ILE A 463 39.08 41.31 13.54
CA ILE A 463 38.25 40.10 13.43
C ILE A 463 36.94 40.49 12.75
N THR A 464 36.58 39.77 11.69
CA THR A 464 35.33 40.00 10.96
C THR A 464 34.21 39.15 11.55
N LEU A 465 33.09 39.76 11.89
CA LEU A 465 31.90 39.06 12.38
C LEU A 465 31.24 38.23 11.27
N PRO A 466 30.44 37.21 11.62
CA PRO A 466 29.72 36.43 10.63
C PRO A 466 28.76 37.27 9.79
N GLN A 467 28.62 36.92 8.51
CA GLN A 467 27.71 37.57 7.59
C GLN A 467 26.25 37.35 8.04
N LEU A 468 25.47 38.44 8.13
CA LEU A 468 24.09 38.41 8.62
C LEU A 468 23.15 37.57 7.75
N SER A 469 23.35 37.52 6.43
CA SER A 469 22.54 36.69 5.52
C SER A 469 22.66 35.18 5.79
N THR A 470 23.77 34.75 6.40
CA THR A 470 24.02 33.35 6.79
C THR A 470 23.74 33.08 8.26
N THR A 471 23.44 34.14 9.04
CA THR A 471 23.25 34.06 10.49
C THR A 471 21.78 34.23 10.83
N VAL A 472 21.19 33.28 11.56
CA VAL A 472 19.81 33.40 12.03
C VAL A 472 19.70 34.54 13.03
N SER A 473 18.67 35.39 12.92
CA SER A 473 18.40 36.47 13.88
C SER A 473 18.19 35.91 15.29
N GLY A 474 18.79 36.55 16.30
CA GLY A 474 18.76 36.12 17.70
C GLY A 474 19.91 35.22 18.12
N GLN A 475 20.81 34.85 17.20
CA GLN A 475 22.01 34.08 17.54
C GLN A 475 23.01 34.93 18.32
N THR A 476 23.62 34.34 19.34
CA THR A 476 24.56 35.02 20.22
C THR A 476 25.99 34.60 19.91
N ILE A 477 26.96 35.50 20.02
CA ILE A 477 28.38 35.16 20.06
C ILE A 477 29.04 35.84 21.25
N VAL A 478 29.83 35.08 22.00
CA VAL A 478 30.62 35.59 23.12
C VAL A 478 32.07 35.69 22.69
N ILE A 479 32.66 36.86 22.87
CA ILE A 479 34.06 37.10 22.53
C ILE A 479 34.75 37.71 23.75
N SER A 480 35.93 37.20 24.09
CA SER A 480 36.79 37.80 25.11
C SER A 480 38.20 38.00 24.56
N ALA A 481 38.77 39.16 24.82
CA ALA A 481 40.17 39.43 24.55
C ALA A 481 41.05 38.92 25.68
N GLY A 482 42.11 38.20 25.32
CA GLY A 482 43.23 37.92 26.22
C GLY A 482 44.20 39.11 26.29
N ALA A 483 45.50 38.83 26.16
CA ALA A 483 46.55 39.83 26.26
C ALA A 483 46.80 40.66 24.98
N GLY A 484 46.03 40.46 23.91
CA GLY A 484 46.12 41.23 22.66
C GLY A 484 44.82 41.98 22.39
N ALA A 485 44.88 43.31 22.28
CA ALA A 485 43.74 44.14 21.90
C ALA A 485 43.50 44.06 20.38
N PHE A 486 42.25 44.00 19.94
CA PHE A 486 41.87 43.88 18.53
C PHE A 486 40.58 44.66 18.25
N SER A 487 40.17 44.79 16.99
CA SER A 487 38.86 45.36 16.64
C SER A 487 37.94 44.33 16.01
N LEU A 488 36.65 44.47 16.30
CA LEU A 488 35.59 43.75 15.61
C LEU A 488 35.08 44.60 14.43
N LYS A 489 34.98 43.97 13.26
CA LYS A 489 34.40 44.56 12.05
C LYS A 489 33.13 43.81 11.66
N PRO A 490 32.06 44.48 11.20
CA PRO A 490 30.99 43.79 10.51
C PRO A 490 31.52 43.16 9.22
N PHE A 491 30.85 42.12 8.71
CA PHE A 491 31.15 41.59 7.39
C PHE A 491 30.96 42.67 6.32
N ALA A 492 31.75 42.64 5.25
CA ALA A 492 31.67 43.65 4.19
C ALA A 492 30.26 43.67 3.56
N GLY A 493 29.58 44.81 3.64
CA GLY A 493 28.21 44.98 3.16
C GLY A 493 27.12 44.84 4.23
N ASP A 494 27.46 44.34 5.42
CA ASP A 494 26.53 44.33 6.56
C ASP A 494 26.49 45.70 7.26
N PRO A 495 25.37 46.06 7.92
CA PRO A 495 25.31 47.21 8.81
C PRO A 495 26.35 47.14 9.94
N GLY A 496 26.72 48.30 10.48
CA GLY A 496 27.69 48.39 11.58
C GLY A 496 27.25 47.69 12.87
N ILE A 497 28.17 47.64 13.84
CA ILE A 497 27.95 47.05 15.16
C ILE A 497 27.26 48.09 16.04
N SER A 498 26.03 47.79 16.47
CA SER A 498 25.26 48.62 17.40
C SER A 498 25.75 48.44 18.83
N VAL A 499 26.22 49.51 19.45
CA VAL A 499 26.71 49.56 20.84
C VAL A 499 26.19 50.82 21.52
N GLY A 500 25.41 50.65 22.59
CA GLY A 500 24.71 51.79 23.22
C GLY A 500 23.79 52.52 22.24
N LEU A 501 24.00 53.84 22.08
CA LEU A 501 23.30 54.69 21.11
C LEU A 501 24.07 54.89 19.80
N SER A 502 25.16 54.17 19.58
CA SER A 502 26.06 54.32 18.43
C SER A 502 26.05 53.08 17.54
N VAL A 503 26.38 53.27 16.26
CA VAL A 503 26.62 52.19 15.30
C VAL A 503 28.02 52.39 14.74
N LEU A 504 28.92 51.43 14.99
CA LEU A 504 30.34 51.52 14.64
C LEU A 504 30.71 50.56 13.50
N SER A 505 31.52 51.03 12.56
CA SER A 505 32.14 50.17 11.54
C SER A 505 33.37 49.41 12.06
N SER A 506 33.83 49.77 13.27
CA SER A 506 34.95 49.15 13.97
C SER A 506 34.74 49.31 15.47
N LEU A 507 34.62 48.20 16.18
CA LEU A 507 34.50 48.22 17.64
C LEU A 507 35.79 47.70 18.27
N PRO A 508 36.62 48.58 18.88
CA PRO A 508 37.82 48.14 19.59
C PRO A 508 37.45 47.32 20.83
N ILE A 509 38.22 46.25 21.06
CA ILE A 509 38.16 45.38 22.22
C ILE A 509 39.55 45.41 22.86
N ASP A 510 39.66 46.03 24.04
CA ASP A 510 40.93 46.13 24.76
C ASP A 510 41.29 44.81 25.44
N VAL A 511 42.53 44.73 25.90
CA VAL A 511 43.02 43.56 26.65
C VAL A 511 42.11 43.25 27.85
N PHE A 512 41.81 41.97 28.03
CA PHE A 512 40.93 41.47 29.09
C PHE A 512 39.47 41.99 29.05
N GLU A 513 39.02 42.56 27.94
CA GLU A 513 37.62 42.89 27.76
C GLU A 513 36.78 41.69 27.28
N SER A 514 35.49 41.77 27.54
CA SER A 514 34.50 40.80 27.07
C SER A 514 33.33 41.49 26.39
N ILE A 515 32.71 40.78 25.46
CA ILE A 515 31.56 41.26 24.71
C ILE A 515 30.62 40.11 24.36
N VAL A 516 29.32 40.38 24.45
CA VAL A 516 28.27 39.49 23.97
C VAL A 516 27.49 40.24 22.89
N LEU A 517 27.46 39.67 21.70
CA LEU A 517 26.76 40.20 20.54
C LEU A 517 25.59 39.29 20.18
N VAL A 518 24.48 39.89 19.77
CA VAL A 518 23.30 39.19 19.25
C VAL A 518 23.04 39.68 17.83
N SER A 519 22.86 38.75 16.89
CA SER A 519 22.48 39.07 15.52
C SER A 519 21.04 39.58 15.48
N ASN A 520 20.79 40.63 14.69
CA ASN A 520 19.45 41.09 14.37
C ASN A 520 19.36 41.47 12.89
N PRO A 521 18.16 41.70 12.33
CA PRO A 521 18.01 42.02 10.91
C PRO A 521 18.67 43.34 10.47
N THR A 522 19.05 44.20 11.43
CA THR A 522 19.60 45.53 11.21
C THR A 522 21.08 45.67 11.59
N GLY A 523 21.77 44.58 11.94
CA GLY A 523 23.16 44.61 12.39
C GLY A 523 23.48 43.61 13.52
N TRP A 524 24.72 43.65 13.98
CA TRP A 524 25.12 43.01 15.23
C TRP A 524 24.87 43.97 16.40
N ARG A 525 24.18 43.51 17.45
CA ARG A 525 23.90 44.31 18.65
C ARG A 525 24.69 43.82 19.84
N VAL A 526 25.42 44.71 20.49
CA VAL A 526 26.06 44.44 21.79
C VAL A 526 25.00 44.44 22.88
N VAL A 527 24.90 43.36 23.65
CA VAL A 527 23.89 43.20 24.72
C VAL A 527 24.51 43.07 26.11
N SER A 528 25.79 42.69 26.20
CA SER A 528 26.52 42.55 27.47
C SER A 528 28.03 42.58 27.24
N GLY A 529 28.79 42.55 28.34
CA GLY A 529 30.26 42.57 28.37
C GLY A 529 30.84 43.92 28.81
N THR A 530 32.11 43.90 29.19
CA THR A 530 32.80 45.10 29.72
C THR A 530 32.91 46.21 28.69
N VAL A 531 32.98 45.86 27.40
CA VAL A 531 33.05 46.83 26.28
C VAL A 531 31.82 47.74 26.28
N LEU A 532 30.63 47.20 26.59
CA LEU A 532 29.38 47.96 26.60
C LEU A 532 29.40 49.09 27.65
N ASN A 533 30.18 48.93 28.73
CA ASN A 533 30.26 49.94 29.79
C ASN A 533 30.73 51.30 29.25
N LYS A 534 31.70 51.31 28.34
CA LYS A 534 32.23 52.54 27.71
C LYS A 534 31.17 53.33 26.94
N TYR A 535 30.14 52.64 26.45
CA TYR A 535 29.09 53.20 25.60
C TYR A 535 27.73 53.27 26.31
N SER A 536 27.65 52.82 27.57
CA SER A 536 26.45 52.89 28.39
C SER A 536 26.21 54.33 28.84
N GLY A 537 24.97 54.79 28.76
CA GLY A 537 24.57 56.11 29.28
C GLY A 537 24.83 56.29 30.79
N ALA A 538 24.97 55.17 31.53
CA ALA A 538 25.29 55.16 32.96
C ALA A 538 26.76 55.48 33.26
N PHE A 539 27.67 55.18 32.33
CA PHE A 539 29.11 55.46 32.48
C PHE A 539 29.63 56.39 31.38
N SER A 540 28.73 57.18 30.78
CA SER A 540 29.05 58.05 29.65
C SER A 540 30.08 59.11 30.05
N ALA A 541 30.92 59.48 29.10
CA ALA A 541 31.93 60.50 29.29
C ALA A 541 32.04 61.40 28.05
N SER A 542 32.39 62.65 28.28
CA SER A 542 32.81 63.60 27.25
C SER A 542 34.18 64.12 27.63
N LEU A 543 35.23 63.59 27.01
CA LEU A 543 36.63 63.91 27.34
C LEU A 543 37.17 65.08 26.51
N VAL A 544 36.42 66.18 26.50
CA VAL A 544 36.80 67.44 25.86
C VAL A 544 37.10 68.53 26.90
N ALA A 545 37.53 69.72 26.46
CA ALA A 545 37.95 70.81 27.35
C ALA A 545 36.90 71.21 28.41
N SER A 546 35.61 71.19 28.05
CA SER A 546 34.49 71.25 28.99
C SER A 546 33.72 69.95 28.90
N GLY A 547 33.93 69.08 29.88
CA GLY A 547 33.63 67.66 29.79
C GLY A 547 33.10 67.06 31.07
N TYR A 548 32.80 65.76 31.02
CA TYR A 548 32.32 65.02 32.18
C TYR A 548 32.68 63.54 32.12
N GLN A 549 32.67 62.89 33.29
CA GLN A 549 32.72 61.44 33.46
C GLN A 549 31.63 61.02 34.43
N LYS A 550 30.78 60.07 34.03
CA LYS A 550 29.89 59.37 34.95
C LYS A 550 30.58 58.11 35.45
N LEU A 551 30.61 57.92 36.76
CA LEU A 551 31.22 56.76 37.41
C LEU A 551 30.16 55.71 37.73
N PRO A 552 30.54 54.43 37.91
CA PRO A 552 29.57 53.38 38.14
C PRO A 552 28.74 53.48 39.41
N SER A 553 29.21 54.24 40.40
CA SER A 553 28.47 54.55 41.62
C SER A 553 27.32 55.54 41.41
N GLY A 554 27.15 56.10 40.20
CA GLY A 554 26.26 57.23 39.93
C GLY A 554 26.89 58.59 40.22
N LEU A 555 28.13 58.63 40.71
CA LEU A 555 28.88 59.87 40.89
C LEU A 555 29.25 60.45 39.53
N ILE A 556 29.01 61.73 39.34
CA ILE A 556 29.34 62.47 38.14
C ILE A 556 30.44 63.47 38.48
N ILE A 557 31.47 63.50 37.67
CA ILE A 557 32.55 64.47 37.72
C ILE A 557 32.45 65.33 36.45
N GLN A 558 32.45 66.65 36.61
CA GLN A 558 32.39 67.58 35.48
C GLN A 558 33.48 68.63 35.58
N TRP A 559 34.02 69.06 34.45
CA TRP A 559 35.06 70.09 34.36
C TRP A 559 34.80 71.05 33.20
N GLY A 560 35.39 72.24 33.28
CA GLY A 560 35.34 73.23 32.20
C GLY A 560 35.96 74.55 32.60
N ALA A 561 35.80 75.57 31.76
CA ALA A 561 36.26 76.93 32.03
C ALA A 561 35.11 77.94 31.89
N ALA A 562 35.09 78.97 32.73
CA ALA A 562 34.11 80.07 32.70
C ALA A 562 34.66 81.39 32.12
N GLY A 563 35.83 81.35 31.48
CA GLY A 563 36.47 82.53 30.91
C GLY A 563 37.00 83.51 31.95
N THR A 564 37.10 84.79 31.59
CA THR A 564 37.64 85.89 32.40
C THR A 564 36.50 86.72 33.01
N THR A 565 36.03 86.36 34.21
CA THR A 565 34.97 87.12 34.90
C THR A 565 35.58 87.99 36.01
N ASN A 566 35.12 89.24 36.16
CA ASN A 566 35.37 90.05 37.35
C ASN A 566 34.02 90.38 37.99
N GLY A 567 33.83 89.98 39.25
CA GLY A 567 32.53 89.99 39.92
C GLY A 567 31.83 88.64 39.90
N PHE A 568 30.50 88.66 39.73
CA PHE A 568 29.67 87.46 39.71
C PHE A 568 29.40 86.98 38.27
N GLY A 569 29.58 85.68 38.03
CA GLY A 569 29.28 85.02 36.76
C GLY A 569 28.57 83.68 36.97
N THR A 570 28.16 83.05 35.87
CA THR A 570 27.48 81.75 35.90
C THR A 570 28.24 80.74 35.05
N TRP A 571 28.55 79.58 35.62
CA TRP A 571 29.02 78.43 34.86
C TRP A 571 27.92 77.39 34.74
N THR A 572 27.53 77.07 33.51
CA THR A 572 26.61 75.98 33.20
C THR A 572 27.39 74.68 33.11
N TYR A 573 26.97 73.67 33.86
CA TYR A 573 27.62 72.36 33.81
C TYR A 573 27.45 71.72 32.42
N PRO A 574 28.44 70.95 31.91
CA PRO A 574 28.33 70.20 30.66
C PRO A 574 27.06 69.35 30.55
N ILE A 575 26.62 68.75 31.66
CA ILE A 575 25.32 68.09 31.83
C ILE A 575 24.70 68.47 33.17
N ALA A 576 23.37 68.43 33.27
CA ALA A 576 22.73 68.59 34.58
C ALA A 576 23.03 67.39 35.49
N PHE A 577 23.31 67.66 36.78
CA PHE A 577 23.35 66.63 37.80
C PHE A 577 21.92 66.12 38.09
N PRO A 578 21.63 64.82 37.94
CA PRO A 578 20.27 64.31 38.09
C PRO A 578 19.62 64.58 39.46
N ASN A 579 20.39 64.49 40.55
CA ASN A 579 19.89 64.59 41.91
C ASN A 579 20.42 65.82 42.63
N SER A 580 21.74 65.91 42.79
CA SER A 580 22.35 66.97 43.60
C SER A 580 23.81 67.22 43.27
N VAL A 581 24.24 68.48 43.45
CA VAL A 581 25.66 68.86 43.42
C VAL A 581 26.19 68.85 44.84
N PHE A 582 27.21 68.05 45.10
CA PHE A 582 27.84 67.98 46.42
C PHE A 582 28.79 69.16 46.64
N ARG A 583 29.62 69.45 45.64
CA ARG A 583 30.56 70.57 45.71
C ARG A 583 31.01 71.02 44.33
N VAL A 584 31.30 72.31 44.24
CA VAL A 584 31.98 72.91 43.10
C VAL A 584 33.27 73.53 43.60
N PHE A 585 34.33 73.40 42.82
CA PHE A 585 35.65 73.93 43.05
C PHE A 585 36.01 74.84 41.88
N ALA A 586 36.65 75.96 42.18
CA ALA A 586 37.18 76.88 41.19
C ALA A 586 38.67 77.06 41.44
N SER A 587 39.41 77.19 40.35
CA SER A 587 40.82 77.55 40.33
C SER A 587 41.05 78.53 39.18
N ASN A 588 42.11 79.32 39.28
CA ASN A 588 42.56 80.23 38.22
C ASN A 588 43.98 79.85 37.79
N ASP A 589 44.31 80.14 36.53
CA ASP A 589 45.70 80.12 36.09
C ASP A 589 46.44 81.31 36.71
N ALA A 590 47.54 81.09 37.42
CA ALA A 590 48.25 82.16 38.12
C ALA A 590 49.54 82.51 37.38
N THR A 591 49.41 83.11 36.20
CA THR A 591 50.59 83.52 35.39
C THR A 591 50.81 85.03 35.29
N ALA A 592 49.95 85.88 35.85
CA ALA A 592 50.19 87.33 35.87
C ALA A 592 51.02 87.78 37.08
N SER A 593 52.23 88.28 36.82
CA SER A 593 53.16 88.84 37.78
C SER A 593 52.57 90.03 38.56
N GLY A 594 52.51 89.92 39.88
CA GLY A 594 52.29 91.07 40.77
C GLY A 594 51.22 90.88 41.83
N THR A 595 51.59 90.26 42.96
CA THR A 595 51.05 90.55 44.31
C THR A 595 49.52 90.66 44.48
N SER A 596 48.73 89.70 43.99
CA SER A 596 47.42 89.36 44.58
C SER A 596 47.00 87.94 44.19
N MET A 597 46.89 87.03 45.16
CA MET A 597 46.15 85.79 44.97
C MET A 597 44.67 86.14 44.78
N TYR A 598 44.13 85.96 43.59
CA TYR A 598 42.72 86.26 43.34
C TYR A 598 41.85 85.15 43.95
N ALA A 599 40.98 85.51 44.89
CA ALA A 599 40.02 84.57 45.44
C ALA A 599 38.93 84.28 44.38
N CYS A 600 38.80 83.02 43.99
CA CYS A 600 37.64 82.53 43.26
C CYS A 600 36.80 81.65 44.19
N GLY A 601 35.56 82.06 44.44
CA GLY A 601 34.53 81.27 45.10
C GLY A 601 33.56 80.73 44.08
N VAL A 602 33.05 79.52 44.31
CA VAL A 602 31.99 78.96 43.49
C VAL A 602 31.01 78.19 44.36
N HIS A 603 29.73 78.35 44.08
CA HIS A 603 28.66 77.63 44.77
C HIS A 603 27.55 77.28 43.78
N PRO A 604 26.88 76.12 43.93
CA PRO A 604 25.66 75.83 43.16
C PRO A 604 24.69 77.01 43.22
N THR A 605 24.08 77.37 42.08
CA THR A 605 23.10 78.47 42.04
C THR A 605 21.88 78.10 42.87
N SER A 606 21.31 79.03 43.64
CA SER A 606 20.10 78.74 44.44
C SER A 606 18.86 78.47 43.58
N ALA A 607 18.81 79.04 42.37
CA ALA A 607 17.70 78.89 41.45
C ALA A 607 17.75 77.58 40.63
N SER A 608 18.96 77.11 40.28
CA SER A 608 19.17 75.93 39.42
C SER A 608 20.43 75.14 39.85
N PRO A 609 20.50 74.66 41.10
CA PRO A 609 21.74 74.13 41.69
C PRO A 609 22.34 72.96 40.92
N ASN A 610 21.49 72.21 40.22
CA ASN A 610 21.85 71.03 39.43
C ASN A 610 22.30 71.33 38.00
N VAL A 611 22.14 72.57 37.52
CA VAL A 611 22.41 72.95 36.12
C VAL A 611 23.55 73.95 36.02
N SER A 612 23.75 74.78 37.04
CA SER A 612 24.80 75.79 37.02
C SER A 612 25.32 76.15 38.42
N ALA A 613 26.50 76.77 38.45
CA ALA A 613 27.11 77.36 39.62
C ALA A 613 27.32 78.88 39.45
N THR A 614 27.13 79.64 40.52
CA THR A 614 27.53 81.04 40.59
C THR A 614 29.02 81.11 40.94
N ILE A 615 29.77 81.84 40.13
CA ILE A 615 31.18 82.13 40.33
C ILE A 615 31.28 83.54 40.90
N ALA A 616 32.07 83.71 41.95
CA ALA A 616 32.47 85.01 42.47
C ALA A 616 34.00 85.12 42.35
N SER A 617 34.49 86.14 41.67
CA SER A 617 35.93 86.31 41.42
C SER A 617 36.31 87.79 41.46
N GLN A 618 37.50 88.09 41.96
CA GLN A 618 38.08 89.43 41.96
C GLN A 618 39.30 89.47 41.03
N LEU A 619 39.13 89.12 39.75
CA LEU A 619 40.23 89.19 38.78
C LEU A 619 40.48 90.66 38.37
N ALA A 620 41.74 91.07 38.27
CA ALA A 620 42.08 92.35 37.63
C ALA A 620 41.61 92.34 36.17
N THR A 621 41.23 93.51 35.64
CA THR A 621 40.65 93.66 34.32
C THR A 621 41.63 93.18 33.23
N GLY A 622 41.44 91.94 32.74
CA GLY A 622 42.13 91.34 31.59
C GLY A 622 43.31 90.39 31.90
N GLY A 623 43.05 89.18 32.43
CA GLY A 623 44.13 88.23 32.75
C GLY A 623 43.82 86.74 32.56
N ASP A 624 43.15 86.10 33.51
CA ASP A 624 43.26 84.64 33.66
C ASP A 624 41.93 83.89 33.54
N ALA A 625 41.98 82.69 32.95
CA ALA A 625 40.81 81.81 32.83
C ALA A 625 40.49 81.13 34.16
N ILE A 626 39.21 81.07 34.51
CA ILE A 626 38.72 80.31 35.67
C ILE A 626 38.39 78.89 35.21
N PHE A 627 39.07 77.90 35.79
CA PHE A 627 38.81 76.48 35.61
C PHE A 627 37.96 75.95 36.75
N LEU A 628 36.94 75.17 36.41
CA LEU A 628 35.95 74.67 37.33
C LEU A 628 35.89 73.15 37.31
N PHE A 629 35.58 72.62 38.48
CA PHE A 629 35.40 71.20 38.73
C PHE A 629 34.18 71.02 39.62
N ALA A 630 33.23 70.18 39.24
CA ALA A 630 32.04 69.87 40.02
C ALA A 630 31.90 68.37 40.24
N ILE A 631 31.38 68.01 41.41
CA ILE A 631 31.06 66.64 41.79
C ILE A 631 29.66 66.54 42.38
N GLY A 632 28.93 65.51 41.99
CA GLY A 632 27.52 65.31 42.36
C GLY A 632 26.97 64.00 41.81
N CYS A 633 25.66 63.80 41.87
CA CYS A 633 24.97 62.61 41.36
C CYS A 633 23.58 62.93 40.81
#